data_AF-A0A9E4C8M2-F1
#
_entry.id   AF-A0A9E4C8M2-F1
#
_cell.length_a   1.000
_cell.length_b   1.000
_cell.length_c   1.000
_cell.angle_alpha   90.00
_cell.angle_beta   90.00
_cell.angle_gamma   90.00
#
_symmetry.space_group_name_H-M   'P 1'
#
loop_
_entity.id
_entity.type
_entity.pdbx_description
1 polymer ?
#
loop_
_entity_poly.entity_id
_entity_poly.type
_entity_poly.pdbx_seq_one_letter_code
_entity_poly.pdbx_strand_id
1 'polypeptide(L)'
;MKRLWSIDLAAPPQQRAWTSLPAWPGPARHKMAMAVAPFADGGKPPHDAIFLISGGTWVKNEAGEMDLARFEDYADAYRFDPAKSKWTRLADLPKLAESRTIDSSGYAFDRKANAWKPATDGANVDALGQQAWFNEQPRPVTAAVAACDERGRVLVFSGATGRYVTMAVQDRPLFPQEVLAYDPARDQWTVAGKMPQAVVTTGAERWQGRIVIASGEIRPGVRTPNVQALRLAEAPAHVPFGALNWTVLLLYLAGMVGIGVWCSQRESSTEQFFLAGRRIPWWAAGLSIFGTQLSAITFMAIPATAFAKDWVRMIGNLSIMPVIVFVVFCLLPLFRLLDIASAYEYLELRFNVAVRALASSLFILFQLGRMGVVLFLPAIALSAVSGMNVNVCIVLMGVLATLYTVLGGIEAVIWTDVVQVIVLLGGALICVGVAAVDAGGVASMVDVAWQEDKFRLLVWDWSPSSFGVWVMVVGGFFTSLVPYATDQTVVQRYLTTKDERRAAGSLWLNFAMTVPAALIFYGLGTALFAFYANHPELAQPAAADRIVPWFVVRQLPAGIAGVVIAGV
;
A
#
# COMPACT_ATOMS: atom_id res chain seq x y z
N MET A 1 3.64 -12.01 34.13
CA MET A 1 4.51 -10.96 33.56
C MET A 1 4.16 -9.62 34.21
N LYS A 2 5.13 -8.79 34.61
CA LYS A 2 4.89 -7.40 35.10
C LYS A 2 5.84 -6.38 34.49
N ARG A 3 7.07 -6.77 34.16
CA ARG A 3 8.06 -5.91 33.49
C ARG A 3 8.49 -6.57 32.18
N LEU A 4 8.68 -5.74 31.16
CA LEU A 4 9.31 -6.11 29.90
C LEU A 4 10.75 -5.56 29.93
N TRP A 5 11.72 -6.34 29.47
CA TRP A 5 13.13 -5.95 29.44
C TRP A 5 13.67 -6.08 28.02
N SER A 6 14.54 -5.16 27.62
CA SER A 6 15.25 -5.17 26.34
C SER A 6 16.75 -5.06 26.54
N ILE A 7 17.52 -5.61 25.61
CA ILE A 7 18.98 -5.44 25.55
C ILE A 7 19.37 -5.22 24.09
N ASP A 8 20.21 -4.22 23.84
CA ASP A 8 20.75 -3.96 22.51
C ASP A 8 22.06 -4.74 22.33
N LEU A 9 22.04 -5.74 21.46
CA LEU A 9 23.22 -6.56 21.17
C LEU A 9 24.16 -5.92 20.13
N ALA A 10 23.72 -4.89 19.41
CA ALA A 10 24.56 -4.11 18.50
C ALA A 10 25.51 -3.19 19.27
N ALA A 11 25.17 -2.82 20.50
CA ALA A 11 26.05 -2.07 21.39
C ALA A 11 27.33 -2.88 21.72
N PRO A 12 28.48 -2.19 21.93
CA PRO A 12 29.71 -2.82 22.39
C PRO A 12 29.46 -3.66 23.65
N PRO A 13 30.13 -4.82 23.82
CA PRO A 13 29.88 -5.72 24.95
C PRO A 13 29.89 -5.05 26.32
N GLN A 14 30.74 -4.04 26.52
CA GLN A 14 30.87 -3.29 27.78
C GLN A 14 29.69 -2.34 28.05
N GLN A 15 28.88 -2.01 27.05
CA GLN A 15 27.73 -1.10 27.12
C GLN A 15 26.39 -1.83 27.05
N ARG A 16 26.38 -3.17 26.91
CA ARG A 16 25.17 -3.97 26.88
C ARG A 16 24.55 -4.00 28.27
N ALA A 17 23.41 -3.34 28.42
CA ALA A 17 22.65 -3.32 29.65
C ALA A 17 21.18 -3.68 29.37
N TRP A 18 20.58 -4.43 30.29
CA TRP A 18 19.15 -4.65 30.27
C TRP A 18 18.42 -3.38 30.69
N THR A 19 17.54 -2.89 29.83
CA THR A 19 16.68 -1.74 30.09
C THR A 19 15.24 -2.20 30.30
N SER A 20 14.56 -1.62 31.29
CA SER A 20 13.15 -1.90 31.52
C SER A 20 12.28 -1.07 30.58
N LEU A 21 11.38 -1.75 29.86
CA LEU A 21 10.33 -1.15 29.09
C LEU A 21 9.07 -0.94 29.96
N PRO A 22 8.09 -0.12 29.50
CA PRO A 22 6.86 0.15 30.23
C PRO A 22 6.19 -1.11 30.78
N ALA A 23 5.79 -1.02 32.05
CA ALA A 23 5.20 -2.13 32.77
C ALA A 23 3.91 -2.64 32.09
N TRP A 24 3.70 -3.94 32.20
CA TRP A 24 2.48 -4.60 31.74
C TRP A 24 1.29 -4.09 32.58
N PRO A 25 0.24 -3.51 31.95
CA PRO A 25 -0.88 -2.90 32.68
C PRO A 25 -1.93 -3.91 33.14
N GLY A 26 -1.89 -5.16 32.65
CA GLY A 26 -2.87 -6.19 32.97
C GLY A 26 -2.49 -7.06 34.19
N PRO A 27 -3.35 -8.02 34.56
CA PRO A 27 -3.06 -8.97 35.63
C PRO A 27 -1.84 -9.83 35.31
N ALA A 28 -1.19 -10.32 36.37
CA ALA A 28 -0.07 -11.22 36.24
C ALA A 28 -0.52 -12.52 35.57
N ARG A 29 0.14 -12.87 34.46
CA ARG A 29 -0.15 -14.08 33.69
C ARG A 29 1.11 -14.82 33.24
N HIS A 30 0.94 -16.09 32.93
CA HIS A 30 1.90 -16.97 32.27
C HIS A 30 1.21 -17.72 31.12
N LYS A 31 2.01 -18.44 30.31
CA LYS A 31 1.52 -19.21 29.15
C LYS A 31 0.69 -18.36 28.17
N MET A 32 1.03 -17.08 28.01
CA MET A 32 0.45 -16.21 26.99
C MET A 32 1.01 -16.55 25.61
N ALA A 33 0.21 -16.33 24.56
CA ALA A 33 0.72 -16.36 23.20
C ALA A 33 1.34 -14.99 22.89
N MET A 34 2.51 -14.97 22.26
CA MET A 34 3.19 -13.74 21.89
C MET A 34 3.68 -13.79 20.45
N ALA A 35 3.51 -12.70 19.73
CA ALA A 35 4.03 -12.53 18.38
C ALA A 35 4.54 -11.10 18.17
N VAL A 36 5.44 -10.93 17.21
CA VAL A 36 5.87 -9.62 16.72
C VAL A 36 5.32 -9.46 15.31
N ALA A 37 4.63 -8.34 15.06
CA ALA A 37 4.07 -8.05 13.75
C ALA A 37 4.24 -6.57 13.37
N PRO A 38 4.39 -6.24 12.08
CA PRO A 38 4.38 -4.87 11.60
C PRO A 38 3.06 -4.18 11.94
N PHE A 39 3.15 -2.94 12.43
CA PHE A 39 2.00 -2.09 12.73
C PHE A 39 2.26 -0.67 12.22
N ALA A 40 1.25 -0.07 11.60
CA ALA A 40 1.28 1.31 11.17
C ALA A 40 0.21 2.10 11.93
N ASP A 41 0.65 3.07 12.71
CA ASP A 41 -0.22 4.04 13.36
C ASP A 41 -0.30 5.25 12.42
N GLY A 42 -1.49 5.50 11.84
CA GLY A 42 -1.73 6.47 10.78
C GLY A 42 -0.97 7.79 10.98
N GLY A 43 0.18 7.92 10.31
CA GLY A 43 1.09 9.07 10.47
C GLY A 43 2.58 8.74 10.53
N LYS A 44 2.99 7.49 10.74
CA LYS A 44 4.41 7.05 10.72
C LYS A 44 4.64 5.83 9.80
N PRO A 45 5.86 5.61 9.30
CA PRO A 45 6.19 4.38 8.58
C PRO A 45 5.94 3.15 9.48
N PRO A 46 5.57 1.99 8.91
CA PRO A 46 5.29 0.78 9.67
C PRO A 46 6.49 0.37 10.53
N HIS A 47 6.24 -0.06 11.75
CA HIS A 47 7.26 -0.56 12.68
C HIS A 47 6.76 -1.81 13.41
N ASP A 48 7.68 -2.60 13.93
CA ASP A 48 7.32 -3.83 14.64
C ASP A 48 6.70 -3.53 16.01
N ALA A 49 5.59 -4.19 16.31
CA ALA A 49 4.91 -4.13 17.59
C ALA A 49 4.81 -5.53 18.22
N ILE A 50 4.80 -5.60 19.55
CA ILE A 50 4.64 -6.86 20.29
C ILE A 50 3.17 -7.06 20.58
N PHE A 51 2.64 -8.22 20.23
CA PHE A 51 1.28 -8.63 20.53
C PHE A 51 1.31 -9.69 21.62
N LEU A 52 0.54 -9.46 22.68
CA LEU A 52 0.34 -10.39 23.78
C LEU A 52 -1.13 -10.80 23.78
N ILE A 53 -1.37 -12.10 23.66
CA ILE A 53 -2.71 -12.65 23.48
C ILE A 53 -2.96 -13.67 24.58
N SER A 54 -4.08 -13.49 25.29
CA SER A 54 -4.58 -14.41 26.31
C SER A 54 -3.54 -14.69 27.41
N GLY A 55 -3.46 -15.94 27.89
CA GLY A 55 -2.71 -16.34 29.07
C GLY A 55 -3.60 -16.66 30.26
N GLY A 56 -3.00 -17.04 31.38
CA GLY A 56 -3.71 -17.30 32.62
C GLY A 56 -2.80 -17.27 33.83
N THR A 57 -3.34 -17.52 35.01
CA THR A 57 -2.59 -17.63 36.26
C THR A 57 -3.24 -18.63 37.21
N TRP A 58 -2.45 -19.25 38.07
CA TRP A 58 -3.00 -19.96 39.22
C TRP A 58 -3.47 -18.98 40.28
N VAL A 59 -4.58 -19.34 40.93
CA VAL A 59 -5.20 -18.59 42.02
C VAL A 59 -4.44 -18.91 43.31
N LYS A 60 -4.35 -17.93 44.22
CA LYS A 60 -3.83 -18.15 45.56
C LYS A 60 -4.95 -18.50 46.53
N ASN A 61 -4.71 -19.47 47.42
CA ASN A 61 -5.62 -19.78 48.52
C ASN A 61 -5.59 -18.65 49.58
N GLU A 62 -6.44 -18.75 50.61
CA GLU A 62 -6.53 -17.76 51.69
C GLU A 62 -5.23 -17.60 52.49
N ALA A 63 -4.36 -18.62 52.48
CA ALA A 63 -3.02 -18.58 53.06
C ALA A 63 -1.95 -17.92 52.15
N GLY A 64 -2.34 -17.49 50.94
CA GLY A 64 -1.44 -16.85 49.96
C GLY A 64 -0.56 -17.82 49.17
N GLU A 65 -0.77 -19.12 49.33
CA GLU A 65 -0.11 -20.20 48.60
C GLU A 65 -0.80 -20.48 47.27
N MET A 66 -0.06 -21.00 46.30
CA MET A 66 -0.60 -21.27 44.97
C MET A 66 -1.50 -22.50 45.00
N ASP A 67 -2.76 -22.33 44.63
CA ASP A 67 -3.71 -23.42 44.49
C ASP A 67 -3.64 -23.99 43.06
N LEU A 68 -2.97 -25.14 42.93
CA LEU A 68 -2.78 -25.84 41.67
C LEU A 68 -4.05 -26.55 41.16
N ALA A 69 -5.14 -26.52 41.90
CA ALA A 69 -6.45 -26.95 41.44
C ALA A 69 -7.25 -25.80 40.82
N ARG A 70 -6.81 -24.54 40.97
CA ARG A 70 -7.56 -23.34 40.60
C ARG A 70 -6.78 -22.47 39.62
N PHE A 71 -7.06 -22.63 38.33
CA PHE A 71 -6.52 -21.81 37.24
C PHE A 71 -7.53 -20.75 36.75
N GLU A 72 -7.06 -19.52 36.54
CA GLU A 72 -7.80 -18.40 35.94
C GLU A 72 -7.24 -18.12 34.54
N ASP A 73 -8.07 -18.27 33.50
CA ASP A 73 -7.72 -17.99 32.11
C ASP A 73 -8.26 -16.63 31.65
N TYR A 74 -7.50 -15.92 30.79
CA TYR A 74 -7.86 -14.61 30.25
C TYR A 74 -8.09 -14.67 28.74
N ALA A 75 -9.08 -13.96 28.21
CA ALA A 75 -9.40 -13.91 26.77
C ALA A 75 -9.07 -12.55 26.12
N ASP A 76 -8.36 -11.68 26.83
CA ASP A 76 -7.96 -10.36 26.38
C ASP A 76 -6.69 -10.39 25.51
N ALA A 77 -6.51 -9.35 24.70
CA ALA A 77 -5.33 -9.16 23.87
C ALA A 77 -4.82 -7.71 23.99
N TYR A 78 -3.51 -7.55 23.85
CA TYR A 78 -2.82 -6.27 24.01
C TYR A 78 -1.68 -6.13 23.02
N ARG A 79 -1.41 -4.90 22.60
CA ARG A 79 -0.26 -4.51 21.79
C ARG A 79 0.66 -3.59 22.59
N PHE A 80 1.96 -3.84 22.54
CA PHE A 80 2.98 -2.88 22.94
C PHE A 80 3.60 -2.24 21.70
N ASP A 81 3.46 -0.93 21.60
CA ASP A 81 4.10 -0.11 20.59
C ASP A 81 5.46 0.40 21.13
N PRO A 82 6.61 -0.09 20.63
CA PRO A 82 7.91 0.36 21.10
C PRO A 82 8.21 1.82 20.71
N ALA A 83 7.71 2.31 19.58
CA ALA A 83 7.92 3.68 19.12
C ALA A 83 7.21 4.70 20.01
N LYS A 84 6.08 4.31 20.62
CA LYS A 84 5.33 5.13 21.59
C LYS A 84 5.57 4.73 23.04
N SER A 85 6.28 3.62 23.29
CA SER A 85 6.44 3.02 24.62
C SER A 85 5.09 2.89 25.35
N LYS A 86 4.08 2.34 24.67
CA LYS A 86 2.70 2.31 25.18
C LYS A 86 2.03 0.97 24.92
N TRP A 87 1.29 0.50 25.92
CA TRP A 87 0.38 -0.63 25.80
C TRP A 87 -1.03 -0.17 25.38
N THR A 88 -1.66 -0.92 24.48
CA THR A 88 -3.02 -0.69 24.00
C THR A 88 -3.79 -2.01 24.10
N ARG A 89 -4.99 -1.97 24.69
CA ARG A 89 -5.90 -3.13 24.71
C ARG A 89 -6.52 -3.29 23.33
N LEU A 90 -6.63 -4.53 22.88
CA LEU A 90 -7.18 -4.94 21.59
C LEU A 90 -8.52 -5.67 21.80
N ALA A 91 -9.19 -6.02 20.71
CA ALA A 91 -10.36 -6.87 20.73
C ALA A 91 -10.07 -8.21 21.43
N ASP A 92 -10.97 -8.60 22.33
CA ASP A 92 -10.94 -9.90 23.00
C ASP A 92 -11.09 -11.04 21.97
N LEU A 93 -10.62 -12.23 22.32
CA LEU A 93 -10.69 -13.39 21.44
C LEU A 93 -12.15 -13.75 21.05
N PRO A 94 -12.36 -14.32 19.84
CA PRO A 94 -13.70 -14.62 19.37
C PRO A 94 -14.35 -15.75 20.17
N LYS A 95 -15.68 -15.80 20.11
CA LYS A 95 -16.45 -16.98 20.52
C LYS A 95 -16.30 -18.05 19.43
N LEU A 96 -16.06 -19.29 19.82
CA LEU A 96 -15.97 -20.41 18.89
C LEU A 96 -17.19 -21.33 19.09
N ALA A 97 -17.84 -21.71 17.99
CA ALA A 97 -19.01 -22.58 18.00
C ALA A 97 -18.57 -24.04 18.23
N GLU A 98 -18.64 -24.54 19.47
CA GLU A 98 -18.36 -25.93 19.81
C GLU A 98 -19.59 -26.61 20.44
N SER A 99 -19.90 -27.83 19.99
CA SER A 99 -20.99 -28.69 20.46
C SER A 99 -20.51 -29.77 21.44
N ARG A 100 -19.78 -29.42 22.49
CA ARG A 100 -19.22 -30.40 23.44
C ARG A 100 -19.50 -30.05 24.91
N THR A 101 -19.56 -31.09 25.74
CA THR A 101 -19.83 -31.01 27.18
C THR A 101 -18.72 -30.28 27.92
N ILE A 102 -19.11 -29.32 28.76
CA ILE A 102 -18.22 -28.57 29.64
C ILE A 102 -18.32 -29.20 31.02
N ASP A 103 -17.19 -29.52 31.63
CA ASP A 103 -17.17 -29.90 33.03
C ASP A 103 -17.16 -28.63 33.89
N SER A 104 -18.33 -28.27 34.44
CA SER A 104 -18.51 -27.10 35.30
C SER A 104 -18.37 -27.43 36.79
N SER A 105 -17.91 -28.63 37.15
CA SER A 105 -17.99 -29.18 38.53
C SER A 105 -17.11 -28.50 39.59
N GLY A 106 -16.51 -27.33 39.32
CA GLY A 106 -15.66 -26.63 40.28
C GLY A 106 -15.48 -25.13 40.07
N TYR A 107 -16.26 -24.50 39.19
CA TYR A 107 -16.06 -23.10 38.80
C TYR A 107 -17.38 -22.31 38.68
N ALA A 108 -17.35 -21.02 39.01
CA ALA A 108 -18.41 -20.04 38.84
C ALA A 108 -17.86 -18.77 38.16
N PHE A 109 -18.57 -18.21 37.20
CA PHE A 109 -18.13 -17.00 36.48
C PHE A 109 -18.47 -15.72 37.26
N ASP A 110 -17.47 -14.87 37.51
CA ASP A 110 -17.67 -13.55 38.08
C ASP A 110 -17.96 -12.53 36.96
N ARG A 111 -19.25 -12.19 36.82
CA ARG A 111 -19.73 -11.23 35.81
C ARG A 111 -19.12 -9.83 35.94
N LYS A 112 -18.69 -9.41 37.13
CA LYS A 112 -18.07 -8.09 37.33
C LYS A 112 -16.59 -8.09 36.95
N ALA A 113 -15.91 -9.20 37.19
CA ALA A 113 -14.49 -9.36 36.87
C ALA A 113 -14.25 -9.86 35.43
N ASN A 114 -15.30 -10.33 34.75
CA ASN A 114 -15.22 -10.98 33.45
C ASN A 114 -14.23 -12.16 33.46
N ALA A 115 -14.24 -12.94 34.55
CA ALA A 115 -13.25 -13.98 34.82
C ALA A 115 -13.88 -15.19 35.51
N TRP A 116 -13.28 -16.37 35.31
CA TRP A 116 -13.69 -17.61 35.96
C TRP A 116 -13.10 -17.72 37.35
N LYS A 117 -13.95 -17.96 38.35
CA LYS A 117 -13.53 -18.22 39.72
C LYS A 117 -13.88 -19.65 40.12
N PRO A 118 -13.11 -20.27 41.00
CA PRO A 118 -13.48 -21.55 41.59
C PRO A 118 -14.78 -21.44 42.39
N ALA A 119 -15.64 -22.46 42.32
CA ALA A 119 -16.85 -22.51 43.13
C ALA A 119 -16.48 -22.64 44.62
N THR A 120 -17.13 -21.86 45.49
CA THR A 120 -17.02 -21.98 46.94
C THR A 120 -18.01 -23.03 47.45
N ASP A 121 -17.65 -23.74 48.53
CA ASP A 121 -18.51 -24.75 49.15
C ASP A 121 -19.92 -24.19 49.43
N GLY A 122 -20.95 -24.85 48.90
CA GLY A 122 -22.36 -24.47 49.09
C GLY A 122 -23.01 -23.64 47.98
N ALA A 123 -22.30 -23.29 46.89
CA ALA A 123 -22.92 -22.67 45.73
C ALA A 123 -23.79 -23.69 44.96
N ASN A 124 -25.08 -23.41 44.80
CA ASN A 124 -25.97 -24.24 43.98
C ASN A 124 -25.61 -24.01 42.50
N VAL A 125 -24.85 -24.93 41.92
CA VAL A 125 -24.27 -24.79 40.58
C VAL A 125 -25.30 -25.29 39.57
N ASP A 126 -26.07 -24.39 38.96
CA ASP A 126 -26.89 -24.73 37.77
C ASP A 126 -25.94 -25.09 36.61
N ALA A 127 -25.59 -26.37 36.51
CA ALA A 127 -24.61 -26.87 35.54
C ALA A 127 -25.02 -26.60 34.09
N LEU A 128 -26.32 -26.64 33.79
CA LEU A 128 -26.86 -26.33 32.46
C LEU A 128 -26.79 -24.83 32.16
N GLY A 129 -27.17 -23.97 33.11
CA GLY A 129 -27.07 -22.51 32.98
C GLY A 129 -25.62 -22.02 32.88
N GLN A 130 -24.68 -22.63 33.62
CA GLN A 130 -23.26 -22.34 33.52
C GLN A 130 -22.64 -22.81 32.22
N GLN A 131 -23.03 -23.98 31.72
CA GLN A 131 -22.58 -24.49 30.43
C GLN A 131 -23.07 -23.61 29.27
N ALA A 132 -24.33 -23.15 29.32
CA ALA A 132 -24.86 -22.18 28.36
C ALA A 132 -24.10 -20.85 28.42
N TRP A 133 -23.90 -20.30 29.62
CA TRP A 133 -23.12 -19.08 29.82
C TRP A 133 -21.66 -19.21 29.34
N PHE A 134 -21.02 -20.35 29.59
CA PHE A 134 -19.65 -20.63 29.16
C PHE A 134 -19.53 -20.57 27.63
N ASN A 135 -20.51 -21.12 26.92
CA ASN A 135 -20.55 -21.08 25.46
C ASN A 135 -20.77 -19.66 24.89
N GLU A 136 -21.25 -18.73 25.71
CA GLU A 136 -21.50 -17.34 25.32
C GLU A 136 -20.29 -16.40 25.54
N GLN A 137 -19.15 -16.86 26.06
CA GLN A 137 -17.98 -16.01 26.36
C GLN A 137 -16.83 -16.15 25.34
N PRO A 138 -16.03 -15.07 25.13
CA PRO A 138 -14.71 -15.13 24.50
C PRO A 138 -13.86 -16.28 25.02
N ARG A 139 -13.24 -17.06 24.12
CA ARG A 139 -12.48 -18.26 24.51
C ARG A 139 -11.03 -17.90 24.82
N PRO A 140 -10.50 -18.19 26.02
CA PRO A 140 -9.07 -18.05 26.29
C PRO A 140 -8.26 -19.14 25.58
N VAL A 141 -7.00 -18.82 25.27
CA VAL A 141 -6.02 -19.71 24.67
C VAL A 141 -4.69 -19.62 25.44
N THR A 142 -4.48 -20.56 26.35
CA THR A 142 -3.24 -20.68 27.12
C THR A 142 -2.26 -21.66 26.50
N ALA A 143 -0.98 -21.34 26.62
CA ALA A 143 0.15 -22.04 26.01
C ALA A 143 0.05 -22.19 24.48
N ALA A 144 -0.78 -21.37 23.85
CA ALA A 144 -0.91 -21.34 22.40
C ALA A 144 0.39 -20.87 21.75
N VAL A 145 0.60 -21.30 20.52
CA VAL A 145 1.70 -20.82 19.69
C VAL A 145 1.20 -19.59 18.93
N ALA A 146 2.03 -18.57 18.79
CA ALA A 146 1.69 -17.42 17.95
C ALA A 146 2.84 -17.06 17.01
N ALA A 147 2.49 -16.56 15.83
CA ALA A 147 3.44 -16.05 14.85
C ALA A 147 2.76 -14.97 14.00
N CYS A 148 3.55 -14.16 13.31
CA CYS A 148 3.03 -13.19 12.34
C CYS A 148 3.03 -13.79 10.93
N ASP A 149 2.06 -13.43 10.09
CA ASP A 149 2.08 -13.72 8.65
C ASP A 149 2.75 -12.63 7.80
N GLU A 150 2.87 -12.87 6.49
CA GLU A 150 3.47 -11.91 5.55
C GLU A 150 2.64 -10.64 5.35
N ARG A 151 1.37 -10.64 5.77
CA ARG A 151 0.45 -9.50 5.70
C ARG A 151 0.42 -8.70 7.01
N GLY A 152 1.22 -9.07 8.01
CA GLY A 152 1.24 -8.42 9.32
C GLY A 152 0.13 -8.87 10.27
N ARG A 153 -0.65 -9.91 9.95
CA ARG A 153 -1.64 -10.49 10.87
C ARG A 153 -0.96 -11.37 11.90
N VAL A 154 -1.51 -11.40 13.11
CA VAL A 154 -1.05 -12.28 14.18
C VAL A 154 -1.86 -13.56 14.16
N LEU A 155 -1.18 -14.68 13.90
CA LEU A 155 -1.77 -16.01 13.94
C LEU A 155 -1.60 -16.61 15.34
N VAL A 156 -2.66 -17.23 15.85
CA VAL A 156 -2.66 -18.01 17.08
C VAL A 156 -3.07 -19.43 16.74
N PHE A 157 -2.17 -20.37 17.00
CA PHE A 157 -2.31 -21.78 16.68
C PHE A 157 -2.71 -22.54 17.94
N SER A 158 -3.94 -23.07 17.95
CA SER A 158 -4.45 -23.87 19.06
C SER A 158 -4.44 -23.12 20.41
N GLY A 159 -4.47 -23.86 21.52
CA GLY A 159 -4.43 -23.34 22.89
C GLY A 159 -5.22 -24.22 23.86
N ALA A 160 -4.80 -24.23 25.14
CA ALA A 160 -5.60 -24.75 26.22
C ALA A 160 -6.67 -23.71 26.60
N THR A 161 -7.85 -24.17 27.01
CA THR A 161 -9.05 -23.31 27.01
C THR A 161 -9.71 -23.26 28.37
N GLY A 162 -9.02 -23.70 29.42
CA GLY A 162 -9.52 -23.80 30.79
C GLY A 162 -10.57 -24.89 31.05
N ARG A 163 -11.30 -25.34 30.02
CA ARG A 163 -12.51 -26.20 30.09
C ARG A 163 -12.35 -27.58 30.72
N TYR A 164 -11.13 -28.11 30.83
CA TYR A 164 -10.88 -29.51 31.24
C TYR A 164 -9.87 -29.62 32.37
N VAL A 165 -9.65 -28.53 33.12
CA VAL A 165 -8.65 -28.48 34.19
C VAL A 165 -9.00 -29.40 35.36
N THR A 166 -10.29 -29.71 35.56
CA THR A 166 -10.83 -30.60 36.60
C THR A 166 -10.84 -32.07 36.20
N MET A 167 -10.82 -32.38 34.91
CA MET A 167 -10.79 -33.77 34.41
C MET A 167 -9.44 -34.42 34.69
N ALA A 168 -9.45 -35.74 34.93
CA ALA A 168 -8.22 -36.52 34.98
C ALA A 168 -7.45 -36.41 33.66
N VAL A 169 -6.12 -36.32 33.74
CA VAL A 169 -5.27 -36.01 32.57
C VAL A 169 -5.48 -36.99 31.42
N GLN A 170 -5.70 -38.28 31.71
CA GLN A 170 -5.95 -39.30 30.69
C GLN A 170 -7.26 -39.12 29.91
N ASP A 171 -8.25 -38.46 30.50
CA ASP A 171 -9.61 -38.33 29.95
C ASP A 171 -9.84 -36.99 29.27
N ARG A 172 -8.84 -36.09 29.30
CA ARG A 172 -8.93 -34.77 28.68
C ARG A 172 -8.92 -34.89 27.15
N PRO A 173 -9.84 -34.21 26.44
CA PRO A 173 -9.85 -34.20 24.98
C PRO A 173 -8.64 -33.44 24.41
N LEU A 174 -8.39 -33.65 23.12
CA LEU A 174 -7.36 -32.93 22.38
C LEU A 174 -7.64 -31.43 22.33
N PHE A 175 -6.56 -30.65 22.22
CA PHE A 175 -6.64 -29.21 22.03
C PHE A 175 -7.37 -28.83 20.71
N PRO A 176 -7.91 -27.61 20.60
CA PRO A 176 -8.58 -27.15 19.39
C PRO A 176 -7.60 -27.06 18.23
N GLN A 177 -8.00 -27.53 17.06
CA GLN A 177 -7.18 -27.45 15.86
C GLN A 177 -7.24 -26.06 15.19
N GLU A 178 -8.13 -25.17 15.61
CA GLU A 178 -8.34 -23.89 14.93
C GLU A 178 -7.10 -22.99 15.01
N VAL A 179 -6.86 -22.30 13.89
CA VAL A 179 -5.88 -21.22 13.80
C VAL A 179 -6.67 -19.93 13.70
N LEU A 180 -6.48 -19.05 14.67
CA LEU A 180 -7.09 -17.72 14.67
C LEU A 180 -6.12 -16.73 14.03
N ALA A 181 -6.64 -15.77 13.27
CA ALA A 181 -5.89 -14.65 12.75
C ALA A 181 -6.48 -13.34 13.29
N TYR A 182 -5.63 -12.56 13.95
CA TYR A 182 -5.92 -11.21 14.36
C TYR A 182 -5.36 -10.21 13.34
N ASP A 183 -6.18 -9.28 12.88
CA ASP A 183 -5.81 -8.18 12.00
C ASP A 183 -5.56 -6.91 12.82
N PRO A 184 -4.29 -6.45 12.97
CA PRO A 184 -3.97 -5.26 13.74
C PRO A 184 -4.49 -3.95 13.15
N ALA A 185 -4.81 -3.92 11.85
CA ALA A 185 -5.33 -2.72 11.20
C ALA A 185 -6.83 -2.52 11.48
N ARG A 186 -7.58 -3.62 11.62
CA ARG A 186 -9.03 -3.61 11.82
C ARG A 186 -9.47 -3.89 13.26
N ASP A 187 -8.54 -4.31 14.12
CA ASP A 187 -8.82 -4.80 15.48
C ASP A 187 -9.86 -5.93 15.50
N GLN A 188 -9.70 -6.90 14.59
CA GLN A 188 -10.67 -7.98 14.39
C GLN A 188 -10.02 -9.36 14.32
N TRP A 189 -10.78 -10.36 14.77
CA TRP A 189 -10.41 -11.78 14.74
C TRP A 189 -11.16 -12.53 13.65
N THR A 190 -10.45 -13.44 12.98
CA THR A 190 -11.01 -14.36 11.98
C THR A 190 -10.46 -15.77 12.18
N VAL A 191 -11.18 -16.77 11.68
CA VAL A 191 -10.67 -18.15 11.65
C VAL A 191 -9.86 -18.33 10.36
N ALA A 192 -8.55 -18.53 10.50
CA ALA A 192 -7.63 -18.66 9.37
C ALA A 192 -7.58 -20.07 8.79
N GLY A 193 -7.93 -21.08 9.60
CA GLY A 193 -7.94 -22.48 9.17
C GLY A 193 -7.85 -23.44 10.34
N LYS A 194 -7.45 -24.68 10.06
CA LYS A 194 -7.25 -25.74 11.05
C LYS A 194 -5.89 -26.41 10.89
N MET A 195 -5.25 -26.69 12.01
CA MET A 195 -4.04 -27.49 12.12
C MET A 195 -4.39 -28.97 11.91
N PRO A 196 -3.54 -29.76 11.24
CA PRO A 196 -3.72 -31.20 11.18
C PRO A 196 -3.60 -31.84 12.58
N GLN A 197 -2.74 -31.30 13.45
CA GLN A 197 -2.63 -31.71 14.84
C GLN A 197 -2.50 -30.49 15.76
N ALA A 198 -3.44 -30.36 16.70
CA ALA A 198 -3.41 -29.30 17.69
C ALA A 198 -2.22 -29.48 18.66
N VAL A 199 -1.46 -28.41 18.89
CA VAL A 199 -0.27 -28.42 19.73
C VAL A 199 -0.18 -27.16 20.59
N VAL A 200 0.31 -27.31 21.81
CA VAL A 200 0.60 -26.21 22.75
C VAL A 200 2.04 -26.31 23.27
N THR A 201 2.47 -25.35 24.08
CA THR A 201 3.78 -25.33 24.77
C THR A 201 4.98 -25.53 23.83
N THR A 202 4.99 -24.79 22.72
CA THR A 202 6.04 -24.78 21.70
C THR A 202 6.15 -23.40 21.05
N GLY A 203 7.22 -23.18 20.27
CA GLY A 203 7.40 -21.99 19.44
C GLY A 203 7.01 -22.24 17.97
N ALA A 204 6.91 -21.15 17.21
CA ALA A 204 6.78 -21.16 15.76
C ALA A 204 7.90 -20.32 15.16
N GLU A 205 8.50 -20.81 14.09
CA GLU A 205 9.59 -20.12 13.39
C GLU A 205 9.27 -19.95 11.91
N ARG A 206 9.79 -18.87 11.32
CA ARG A 206 9.66 -18.65 9.88
C ARG A 206 10.75 -19.40 9.12
N TRP A 207 10.35 -20.15 8.10
CA TRP A 207 11.28 -20.87 7.21
C TRP A 207 10.72 -20.91 5.78
N GLN A 208 11.44 -20.28 4.84
CA GLN A 208 11.11 -20.28 3.40
C GLN A 208 9.65 -19.87 3.08
N GLY A 209 9.16 -18.77 3.67
CA GLY A 209 7.78 -18.29 3.48
C GLY A 209 6.72 -19.16 4.17
N ARG A 210 7.13 -20.07 5.06
CA ARG A 210 6.25 -20.90 5.87
C ARG A 210 6.45 -20.63 7.34
N ILE A 211 5.42 -20.92 8.12
CA ILE A 211 5.49 -20.95 9.58
C ILE A 211 5.61 -22.41 10.01
N VAL A 212 6.71 -22.74 10.68
CA VAL A 212 7.05 -24.10 11.10
C VAL A 212 6.89 -24.22 12.61
N ILE A 213 6.21 -25.28 13.03
CA ILE A 213 5.99 -25.65 14.43
C ILE A 213 6.62 -27.04 14.61
N ALA A 214 7.76 -27.10 15.31
CA ALA A 214 8.64 -28.26 15.32
C ALA A 214 8.16 -29.45 16.18
N SER A 215 7.27 -29.21 17.13
CA SER A 215 6.69 -30.22 18.04
C SER A 215 5.58 -29.52 18.85
N GLY A 216 5.16 -30.11 19.95
CA GLY A 216 4.30 -29.51 20.96
C GLY A 216 3.48 -30.56 21.69
N GLU A 217 2.82 -30.12 22.74
CA GLU A 217 1.99 -30.98 23.58
C GLU A 217 0.60 -31.11 22.95
N ILE A 218 0.16 -32.35 22.71
CA ILE A 218 -1.14 -32.66 22.06
C ILE A 218 -2.25 -32.93 23.08
N ARG A 219 -1.83 -33.33 24.29
CA ARG A 219 -2.62 -33.48 25.51
C ARG A 219 -1.65 -33.41 26.70
N PRO A 220 -2.12 -33.11 27.93
CA PRO A 220 -1.21 -32.87 29.04
C PRO A 220 -0.23 -34.03 29.27
N GLY A 221 1.07 -33.72 29.29
CA GLY A 221 2.18 -34.67 29.45
C GLY A 221 2.61 -35.43 28.19
N VAL A 222 1.95 -35.27 27.03
CA VAL A 222 2.25 -36.04 25.81
C VAL A 222 2.57 -35.11 24.64
N ARG A 223 3.78 -35.28 24.08
CA ARG A 223 4.27 -34.48 22.95
C ARG A 223 4.25 -35.27 21.63
N THR A 224 4.08 -34.54 20.53
CA THR A 224 4.16 -35.11 19.18
C THR A 224 5.58 -35.06 18.62
N PRO A 225 6.05 -36.09 17.90
CA PRO A 225 7.28 -36.02 17.12
C PRO A 225 7.08 -35.28 15.77
N ASN A 226 5.85 -34.92 15.42
CA ASN A 226 5.53 -34.33 14.12
C ASN A 226 5.90 -32.85 14.06
N VAL A 227 6.56 -32.47 12.97
CA VAL A 227 6.78 -31.08 12.56
C VAL A 227 5.65 -30.67 11.62
N GLN A 228 5.03 -29.53 11.88
CA GLN A 228 3.94 -28.99 11.06
C GLN A 228 4.40 -27.69 10.41
N ALA A 229 4.10 -27.50 9.13
CA ALA A 229 4.41 -26.27 8.42
C ALA A 229 3.15 -25.71 7.74
N LEU A 230 2.82 -24.46 8.02
CA LEU A 230 1.73 -23.74 7.38
C LEU A 230 2.29 -22.81 6.30
N ARG A 231 1.72 -22.89 5.11
CA ARG A 231 1.80 -21.82 4.11
C ARG A 231 0.42 -21.17 4.07
N LEU A 232 0.33 -19.88 4.38
CA LEU A 232 -0.88 -19.15 4.06
C LEU A 232 -0.96 -19.06 2.54
N ALA A 233 -2.10 -19.45 1.97
CA ALA A 233 -2.30 -19.34 0.54
C ALA A 233 -2.02 -17.90 0.11
N GLU A 234 -0.90 -17.72 -0.60
CA GLU A 234 -0.73 -16.56 -1.45
C GLU A 234 -1.91 -16.61 -2.41
N ALA A 235 -2.77 -15.57 -2.38
CA ALA A 235 -3.69 -15.39 -3.49
C ALA A 235 -2.84 -15.41 -4.76
N PRO A 236 -3.13 -16.29 -5.73
CA PRO A 236 -2.18 -16.79 -6.71
C PRO A 236 -1.28 -15.68 -7.23
N ALA A 237 0.04 -15.89 -7.12
CA ALA A 237 1.06 -14.89 -7.39
C ALA A 237 0.97 -14.31 -8.81
N HIS A 238 0.37 -15.03 -9.75
CA HIS A 238 0.11 -14.55 -11.10
C HIS A 238 -1.26 -15.03 -11.58
N VAL A 239 -2.22 -14.11 -11.68
CA VAL A 239 -3.28 -14.28 -12.67
C VAL A 239 -2.56 -14.09 -14.01
N PRO A 240 -2.48 -15.10 -14.89
CA PRO A 240 -1.79 -14.93 -16.16
C PRO A 240 -2.44 -13.77 -16.91
N PHE A 241 -1.62 -12.85 -17.44
CA PHE A 241 -2.11 -11.64 -18.12
C PHE A 241 -3.20 -11.97 -19.17
N GLY A 242 -3.12 -13.15 -19.80
CA GLY A 242 -4.18 -13.66 -20.65
C GLY A 242 -4.03 -13.16 -22.08
N ALA A 243 -4.44 -14.01 -23.04
CA ALA A 243 -4.20 -13.76 -24.47
C ALA A 243 -4.84 -12.44 -24.95
N LEU A 244 -6.04 -12.10 -24.46
CA LEU A 244 -6.72 -10.87 -24.86
C LEU A 244 -5.95 -9.62 -24.43
N ASN A 245 -5.43 -9.59 -23.19
CA ASN A 245 -4.64 -8.45 -22.71
C ASN A 245 -3.32 -8.33 -23.49
N TRP A 246 -2.67 -9.45 -23.80
CA TRP A 246 -1.49 -9.46 -24.67
C TRP A 246 -1.79 -8.92 -26.08
N THR A 247 -2.89 -9.35 -26.69
CA THR A 247 -3.30 -8.86 -28.00
C THR A 247 -3.51 -7.35 -27.98
N VAL A 248 -4.21 -6.82 -26.97
CA VAL A 248 -4.41 -5.37 -26.81
C VAL A 248 -3.08 -4.64 -26.67
N LEU A 249 -2.17 -5.12 -25.82
CA LEU A 249 -0.86 -4.52 -25.61
C LEU A 249 -0.03 -4.51 -26.91
N LEU A 250 0.01 -5.63 -27.63
CA LEU A 250 0.75 -5.74 -28.88
C LEU A 250 0.16 -4.84 -29.98
N LEU A 251 -1.16 -4.75 -30.09
CA LEU A 251 -1.84 -3.84 -31.02
C LEU A 251 -1.55 -2.38 -30.70
N TYR A 252 -1.56 -2.02 -29.41
CA TYR A 252 -1.19 -0.68 -28.96
C TYR A 252 0.25 -0.35 -29.35
N LEU A 253 1.22 -1.20 -29.01
CA LEU A 253 2.64 -0.99 -29.33
C LEU A 253 2.87 -0.91 -30.85
N ALA A 254 2.22 -1.79 -31.63
CA ALA A 254 2.27 -1.73 -33.09
C ALA A 254 1.68 -0.42 -33.64
N GLY A 255 0.60 0.08 -33.04
CA GLY A 255 0.01 1.38 -33.35
C GLY A 255 0.98 2.53 -33.12
N MET A 256 1.72 2.51 -32.00
CA MET A 256 2.72 3.54 -31.66
C MET A 256 3.87 3.56 -32.68
N VAL A 257 4.38 2.37 -33.06
CA VAL A 257 5.38 2.26 -34.14
C VAL A 257 4.81 2.70 -35.48
N GLY A 258 3.55 2.37 -35.77
CA GLY A 258 2.83 2.80 -36.97
C GLY A 258 2.72 4.32 -37.10
N ILE A 259 2.45 5.03 -35.99
CA ILE A 259 2.49 6.50 -35.94
C ILE A 259 3.89 7.01 -36.26
N GLY A 260 4.93 6.42 -35.67
CA GLY A 260 6.33 6.76 -35.96
C GLY A 260 6.69 6.62 -37.45
N VAL A 261 6.31 5.49 -38.06
CA VAL A 261 6.54 5.23 -39.50
C VAL A 261 5.74 6.20 -40.37
N TRP A 262 4.48 6.50 -40.03
CA TRP A 262 3.67 7.45 -40.77
C TRP A 262 4.26 8.87 -40.74
N CYS A 263 4.73 9.33 -39.58
CA CYS A 263 5.40 10.63 -39.45
C CYS A 263 6.74 10.67 -40.19
N SER A 264 7.51 9.57 -40.19
CA SER A 264 8.83 9.51 -40.84
C SER A 264 8.84 9.94 -42.32
N GLN A 265 7.72 9.73 -43.02
CA GLN A 265 7.56 10.11 -44.42
C GLN A 265 7.57 11.64 -44.65
N ARG A 266 7.49 12.43 -43.58
CA ARG A 266 7.43 13.90 -43.59
C ARG A 266 8.67 14.57 -43.00
N GLU A 267 9.67 13.77 -42.62
CA GLU A 267 10.87 14.23 -41.91
C GLU A 267 12.09 14.21 -42.84
N SER A 268 12.31 15.31 -43.56
CA SER A 268 13.41 15.47 -44.55
C SER A 268 14.46 16.51 -44.16
N SER A 269 14.21 17.32 -43.13
CA SER A 269 15.13 18.37 -42.66
C SER A 269 15.21 18.43 -41.13
N THR A 270 16.27 19.04 -40.60
CA THR A 270 16.46 19.26 -39.16
C THR A 270 15.30 20.04 -38.54
N GLU A 271 14.76 21.04 -39.24
CA GLU A 271 13.60 21.82 -38.78
C GLU A 271 12.34 20.96 -38.72
N GLN A 272 12.12 20.10 -39.71
CA GLN A 272 11.02 19.15 -39.67
C GLN A 272 11.21 18.20 -38.47
N PHE A 273 12.42 17.65 -38.29
CA PHE A 273 12.67 16.65 -37.25
C PHE A 273 12.46 17.20 -35.83
N PHE A 274 12.94 18.41 -35.55
CA PHE A 274 12.88 19.00 -34.21
C PHE A 274 11.69 19.93 -33.97
N LEU A 275 11.09 20.53 -35.00
CA LEU A 275 9.98 21.49 -34.86
C LEU A 275 8.72 21.08 -35.60
N ALA A 276 8.70 19.92 -36.26
CA ALA A 276 7.63 19.47 -37.14
C ALA A 276 7.24 20.54 -38.17
N GLY A 277 8.19 21.34 -38.66
CA GLY A 277 7.90 22.45 -39.58
C GLY A 277 6.78 23.38 -39.08
N ARG A 278 6.64 23.50 -37.75
CA ARG A 278 5.64 24.33 -37.06
C ARG A 278 4.18 24.01 -37.42
N ARG A 279 3.90 22.77 -37.84
CA ARG A 279 2.57 22.34 -38.33
C ARG A 279 1.66 21.74 -37.26
N ILE A 280 2.18 21.53 -36.04
CA ILE A 280 1.43 20.84 -34.98
C ILE A 280 0.24 21.70 -34.55
N PRO A 281 -0.99 21.13 -34.48
CA PRO A 281 -2.13 21.84 -33.95
C PRO A 281 -1.98 22.06 -32.44
N TRP A 282 -2.43 23.22 -31.95
CA TRP A 282 -2.26 23.65 -30.56
C TRP A 282 -2.77 22.63 -29.53
N TRP A 283 -3.85 21.91 -29.85
CA TRP A 283 -4.42 20.93 -28.95
C TRP A 283 -3.53 19.68 -28.81
N ALA A 284 -2.89 19.24 -29.90
CA ALA A 284 -1.98 18.10 -29.86
C ALA A 284 -0.70 18.46 -29.11
N ALA A 285 -0.15 19.66 -29.36
CA ALA A 285 0.98 20.19 -28.60
C ALA A 285 0.63 20.31 -27.10
N GLY A 286 -0.57 20.80 -26.76
CA GLY A 286 -1.01 20.93 -25.37
C GLY A 286 -1.17 19.59 -24.65
N LEU A 287 -1.80 18.60 -25.29
CA LEU A 287 -1.88 17.24 -24.75
C LEU A 287 -0.50 16.59 -24.62
N SER A 288 0.39 16.82 -25.57
CA SER A 288 1.75 16.29 -25.52
C SER A 288 2.61 16.93 -24.42
N ILE A 289 2.47 18.24 -24.18
CA ILE A 289 3.08 18.91 -23.03
C ILE A 289 2.57 18.29 -21.73
N PHE A 290 1.26 18.09 -21.62
CA PHE A 290 0.65 17.45 -20.46
C PHE A 290 1.15 16.01 -20.27
N GLY A 291 1.17 15.21 -21.35
CA GLY A 291 1.66 13.83 -21.38
C GLY A 291 3.13 13.70 -20.96
N THR A 292 3.98 14.64 -21.37
CA THR A 292 5.40 14.67 -20.97
C THR A 292 5.60 14.84 -19.47
N GLN A 293 4.70 15.60 -18.83
CA GLN A 293 4.71 15.81 -17.39
C GLN A 293 4.00 14.68 -16.63
N LEU A 294 3.11 13.96 -17.32
CA LEU A 294 2.38 12.82 -16.81
C LEU A 294 3.19 11.54 -16.97
N SER A 295 3.95 11.17 -15.93
CA SER A 295 4.74 9.94 -15.94
C SER A 295 4.05 8.77 -15.21
N ALA A 296 4.58 7.56 -15.40
CA ALA A 296 4.22 6.38 -14.59
C ALA A 296 4.36 6.64 -13.07
N ILE A 297 5.26 7.55 -12.64
CA ILE A 297 5.35 8.01 -11.25
C ILE A 297 4.01 8.61 -10.83
N THR A 298 3.49 9.56 -11.61
CA THR A 298 2.24 10.25 -11.31
C THR A 298 1.07 9.27 -11.23
N PHE A 299 1.01 8.35 -12.19
CA PHE A 299 -0.04 7.33 -12.28
C PHE A 299 -0.08 6.41 -11.05
N MET A 300 1.08 6.03 -10.50
CA MET A 300 1.14 5.14 -9.32
C MET A 300 1.11 5.92 -8.00
N ALA A 301 1.85 7.02 -7.90
CA ALA A 301 2.10 7.72 -6.64
C ALA A 301 0.93 8.59 -6.17
N ILE A 302 0.19 9.24 -7.09
CA ILE A 302 -0.95 10.08 -6.70
C ILE A 302 -2.09 9.23 -6.12
N PRO A 303 -2.58 8.19 -6.81
CA PRO A 303 -3.62 7.33 -6.23
C PRO A 303 -3.15 6.64 -4.95
N ALA A 304 -1.89 6.19 -4.88
CA ALA A 304 -1.33 5.62 -3.65
C ALA A 304 -1.33 6.61 -2.48
N THR A 305 -1.04 7.89 -2.75
CA THR A 305 -1.09 8.94 -1.74
C THR A 305 -2.52 9.18 -1.26
N ALA A 306 -3.49 9.29 -2.17
CA ALA A 306 -4.90 9.48 -1.82
C ALA A 306 -5.49 8.25 -1.10
N PHE A 307 -5.10 7.04 -1.51
CA PHE A 307 -5.45 5.79 -0.85
C PHE A 307 -4.95 5.77 0.60
N ALA A 308 -3.66 6.07 0.82
CA ALA A 308 -3.03 6.01 2.13
C ALA A 308 -3.37 7.21 3.03
N LYS A 309 -3.63 8.38 2.45
CA LYS A 309 -3.78 9.66 3.16
C LYS A 309 -5.03 10.40 2.67
N ASP A 310 -4.85 11.54 2.00
CA ASP A 310 -5.87 12.54 1.69
C ASP A 310 -5.54 13.29 0.38
N TRP A 311 -6.29 14.35 0.06
CA TRP A 311 -6.16 15.15 -1.15
C TRP A 311 -5.32 16.43 -0.97
N VAL A 312 -4.63 16.62 0.16
CA VAL A 312 -3.95 17.90 0.49
C VAL A 312 -2.94 18.32 -0.58
N ARG A 313 -2.24 17.34 -1.16
CA ARG A 313 -1.23 17.58 -2.19
C ARG A 313 -1.81 18.02 -3.54
N MET A 314 -3.13 17.90 -3.74
CA MET A 314 -3.79 18.28 -5.00
C MET A 314 -3.63 19.78 -5.29
N ILE A 315 -3.59 20.62 -4.25
CA ILE A 315 -3.41 22.08 -4.37
C ILE A 315 -2.06 22.43 -4.99
N GLY A 316 -1.02 21.64 -4.68
CA GLY A 316 0.31 21.82 -5.28
C GLY A 316 0.24 21.72 -6.81
N ASN A 317 -0.57 20.80 -7.35
CA ASN A 317 -0.73 20.63 -8.80
C ASN A 317 -1.42 21.83 -9.46
N LEU A 318 -2.33 22.51 -8.76
CA LEU A 318 -3.02 23.70 -9.28
C LEU A 318 -2.13 24.95 -9.30
N SER A 319 -0.98 24.90 -8.63
CA SER A 319 0.00 26.00 -8.57
C SER A 319 0.74 26.23 -9.89
N ILE A 320 0.48 25.38 -10.89
CA ILE A 320 0.90 25.56 -12.28
C ILE A 320 0.27 26.80 -12.93
N MET A 321 -0.91 27.25 -12.52
CA MET A 321 -1.61 28.38 -13.16
C MET A 321 -0.76 29.66 -13.23
N PRO A 322 -0.20 30.19 -12.12
CA PRO A 322 0.69 31.35 -12.17
C PRO A 322 1.96 31.12 -13.01
N VAL A 323 2.45 29.88 -13.11
CA VAL A 323 3.57 29.55 -14.00
C VAL A 323 3.17 29.69 -15.47
N ILE A 324 1.99 29.19 -15.86
CA ILE A 324 1.51 29.29 -17.25
C ILE A 324 1.27 30.75 -17.63
N VAL A 325 0.72 31.57 -16.72
CA VAL A 325 0.64 33.02 -16.91
C VAL A 325 2.03 33.59 -17.19
N PHE A 326 3.01 33.32 -16.33
CA PHE A 326 4.38 33.83 -16.51
C PHE A 326 5.02 33.37 -17.83
N VAL A 327 4.92 32.08 -18.18
CA VAL A 327 5.49 31.54 -19.41
C VAL A 327 4.81 32.15 -20.65
N VAL A 328 3.49 32.23 -20.68
CA VAL A 328 2.73 32.77 -21.83
C VAL A 328 3.02 34.25 -22.06
N PHE A 329 3.12 35.07 -21.00
CA PHE A 329 3.28 36.51 -21.15
C PHE A 329 4.73 36.99 -21.16
N CYS A 330 5.68 36.22 -20.62
CA CYS A 330 7.08 36.65 -20.51
C CYS A 330 8.04 35.83 -21.38
N LEU A 331 7.97 34.49 -21.34
CA LEU A 331 8.97 33.64 -21.99
C LEU A 331 8.60 33.25 -23.43
N LEU A 332 7.33 32.95 -23.67
CA LEU A 332 6.85 32.55 -24.99
C LEU A 332 7.06 33.64 -26.05
N PRO A 333 6.74 34.93 -25.81
CA PRO A 333 6.98 35.98 -26.80
C PRO A 333 8.47 36.14 -27.09
N LEU A 334 9.32 36.01 -26.07
CA LEU A 334 10.77 36.07 -26.19
C LEU A 334 11.32 34.93 -27.05
N PHE A 335 10.94 33.69 -26.77
CA PHE A 335 11.42 32.52 -27.54
C PHE A 335 10.93 32.55 -28.99
N ARG A 336 9.71 33.04 -29.24
CA ARG A 336 9.17 33.18 -30.60
C ARG A 336 9.82 34.32 -31.37
N LEU A 337 10.11 35.45 -30.72
CA LEU A 337 10.79 36.59 -31.36
C LEU A 337 12.20 36.23 -31.80
N LEU A 338 12.92 35.44 -31.01
CA LEU A 338 14.31 35.05 -31.30
C LEU A 338 14.43 33.86 -32.27
N ASP A 339 13.30 33.26 -32.68
CA ASP A 339 13.25 32.12 -33.60
C ASP A 339 14.12 30.91 -33.21
N ILE A 340 14.33 30.72 -31.91
CA ILE A 340 15.24 29.69 -31.38
C ILE A 340 14.64 28.29 -31.42
N ALA A 341 15.49 27.28 -31.59
CA ALA A 341 15.09 25.86 -31.51
C ALA A 341 15.25 25.28 -30.10
N SER A 342 16.07 25.91 -29.26
CA SER A 342 16.41 25.47 -27.91
C SER A 342 16.26 26.60 -26.89
N ALA A 343 15.67 26.30 -25.72
CA ALA A 343 15.63 27.24 -24.60
C ALA A 343 17.01 27.78 -24.22
N TYR A 344 18.06 26.97 -24.39
CA TYR A 344 19.44 27.32 -24.03
C TYR A 344 20.13 28.19 -25.06
N GLU A 345 19.60 28.29 -26.29
CA GLU A 345 20.11 29.22 -27.31
C GLU A 345 19.93 30.67 -26.87
N TYR A 346 18.85 30.96 -26.14
CA TYR A 346 18.67 32.26 -25.47
C TYR A 346 19.85 32.61 -24.54
N LEU A 347 20.43 31.64 -23.85
CA LEU A 347 21.55 31.89 -22.93
C LEU A 347 22.83 32.29 -23.67
N GLU A 348 23.02 31.80 -24.89
CA GLU A 348 24.14 32.23 -25.73
C GLU A 348 23.93 33.67 -26.21
N LEU A 349 22.72 33.98 -26.71
CA LEU A 349 22.35 35.32 -27.16
C LEU A 349 22.44 36.36 -26.03
N ARG A 350 22.12 35.95 -24.79
CA ARG A 350 22.14 36.83 -23.63
C ARG A 350 23.50 36.92 -22.94
N PHE A 351 24.28 35.83 -22.94
CA PHE A 351 25.55 35.74 -22.22
C PHE A 351 26.67 35.31 -23.16
N ASN A 352 26.85 34.00 -23.37
CA ASN A 352 27.86 33.43 -24.27
C ASN A 352 27.67 31.91 -24.45
N VAL A 353 28.42 31.34 -25.40
CA VAL A 353 28.38 29.90 -25.72
C VAL A 353 28.73 28.99 -24.54
N ALA A 354 29.60 29.43 -23.61
CA ALA A 354 29.97 28.60 -22.45
C ALA A 354 28.78 28.39 -21.50
N VAL A 355 27.95 29.42 -21.30
CA VAL A 355 26.72 29.31 -20.51
C VAL A 355 25.70 28.40 -21.19
N ARG A 356 25.51 28.51 -22.52
CA ARG A 356 24.66 27.58 -23.29
C ARG A 356 25.14 26.14 -23.16
N ALA A 357 26.43 25.90 -23.39
CA ALA A 357 27.01 24.57 -23.33
C ALA A 357 26.87 23.94 -21.93
N LEU A 358 27.10 24.71 -20.86
CA LEU A 358 26.90 24.26 -19.49
C LEU A 358 25.43 23.89 -19.22
N ALA A 359 24.49 24.78 -19.52
CA ALA A 359 23.08 24.56 -19.27
C ALA A 359 22.51 23.37 -20.08
N SER A 360 22.86 23.29 -21.36
CA SER A 360 22.46 22.16 -22.22
C SER A 360 23.05 20.83 -21.72
N SER A 361 24.32 20.82 -21.27
CA SER A 361 24.95 19.60 -20.75
C SER A 361 24.31 19.14 -19.44
N LEU A 362 24.01 20.07 -18.53
CA LEU A 362 23.30 19.77 -17.28
C LEU A 362 21.90 19.22 -17.55
N PHE A 363 21.19 19.80 -18.51
CA PHE A 363 19.88 19.31 -18.93
C PHE A 363 19.96 17.88 -19.48
N ILE A 364 20.90 17.61 -20.40
CA ILE A 364 21.07 16.26 -20.98
C ILE A 364 21.40 15.25 -19.87
N LEU A 365 22.32 15.58 -18.96
CA LEU A 365 22.70 14.71 -17.85
C LEU A 365 21.51 14.42 -16.91
N PHE A 366 20.73 15.45 -16.57
CA PHE A 366 19.52 15.29 -15.78
C PHE A 366 18.51 14.38 -16.50
N GLN A 367 18.29 14.59 -17.79
CA GLN A 367 17.33 13.81 -18.57
C GLN A 367 17.75 12.35 -18.70
N LEU A 368 19.04 12.04 -18.86
CA LEU A 368 19.55 10.67 -18.84
C LEU A 368 19.24 9.96 -17.52
N GLY A 369 19.45 10.64 -16.38
CA GLY A 369 19.09 10.10 -15.06
C GLY A 369 17.57 9.90 -14.90
N ARG A 370 16.78 10.90 -15.30
CA ARG A 370 15.30 10.83 -15.27
C ARG A 370 14.76 9.69 -16.12
N MET A 371 15.33 9.46 -17.32
CA MET A 371 14.90 8.38 -18.22
C MET A 371 15.05 6.99 -17.60
N GLY A 372 16.05 6.78 -16.73
CA GLY A 372 16.18 5.53 -15.98
C GLY A 372 14.96 5.23 -15.10
N VAL A 373 14.46 6.23 -14.36
CA VAL A 373 13.26 6.09 -13.53
C VAL A 373 12.00 5.94 -14.38
N VAL A 374 11.90 6.73 -15.45
CA VAL A 374 10.75 6.72 -16.37
C VAL A 374 10.59 5.36 -17.06
N LEU A 375 11.69 4.68 -17.43
CA LEU A 375 11.63 3.32 -17.99
C LEU A 375 11.42 2.23 -16.92
N PHE A 376 12.03 2.40 -15.75
CA PHE A 376 12.02 1.36 -14.71
C PHE A 376 10.64 1.12 -14.11
N LEU A 377 9.90 2.19 -13.77
CA LEU A 377 8.62 2.08 -13.09
C LEU A 377 7.53 1.35 -13.89
N PRO A 378 7.25 1.70 -15.16
CA PRO A 378 6.29 0.95 -15.97
C PRO A 378 6.80 -0.45 -16.29
N ALA A 379 8.12 -0.67 -16.40
CA ALA A 379 8.68 -2.01 -16.56
C ALA A 379 8.43 -2.92 -15.35
N ILE A 380 8.44 -2.39 -14.12
CA ILE A 380 8.03 -3.15 -12.92
C ILE A 380 6.56 -3.52 -13.01
N ALA A 381 5.69 -2.57 -13.39
CA ALA A 381 4.27 -2.83 -13.54
C ALA A 381 4.04 -3.94 -14.59
N LEU A 382 4.64 -3.80 -15.78
CA LEU A 382 4.57 -4.79 -16.85
C LEU A 382 5.13 -6.15 -16.40
N SER A 383 6.27 -6.17 -15.71
CA SER A 383 6.87 -7.41 -15.17
C SER A 383 5.93 -8.10 -14.17
N ALA A 384 5.30 -7.34 -13.28
CA ALA A 384 4.37 -7.86 -12.30
C ALA A 384 3.12 -8.50 -12.95
N VAL A 385 2.59 -7.90 -14.02
CA VAL A 385 1.38 -8.40 -14.69
C VAL A 385 1.68 -9.53 -15.68
N SER A 386 2.81 -9.46 -16.38
CA SER A 386 3.19 -10.42 -17.43
C SER A 386 3.97 -11.62 -16.93
N GLY A 387 4.62 -11.51 -15.76
CA GLY A 387 5.61 -12.47 -15.27
C GLY A 387 6.95 -12.39 -16.01
N MET A 388 7.13 -11.44 -16.94
CA MET A 388 8.41 -11.25 -17.64
C MET A 388 9.48 -10.72 -16.71
N ASN A 389 10.74 -11.05 -17.01
CA ASN A 389 11.87 -10.43 -16.32
C ASN A 389 11.86 -8.91 -16.57
N VAL A 390 11.94 -8.12 -15.49
CA VAL A 390 11.91 -6.64 -15.56
C VAL A 390 12.96 -6.06 -16.50
N ASN A 391 14.15 -6.66 -16.60
CA ASN A 391 15.20 -6.19 -17.51
C ASN A 391 14.77 -6.35 -18.98
N VAL A 392 14.03 -7.42 -19.30
CA VAL A 392 13.50 -7.62 -20.66
C VAL A 392 12.42 -6.58 -20.96
N CYS A 393 11.53 -6.28 -19.99
CA CYS A 393 10.55 -5.20 -20.13
C CYS A 393 11.23 -3.86 -20.42
N ILE A 394 12.29 -3.51 -19.67
CA ILE A 394 13.05 -2.27 -19.86
C ILE A 394 13.65 -2.20 -21.28
N VAL A 395 14.33 -3.26 -21.72
CA VAL A 395 14.96 -3.29 -23.06
C VAL A 395 13.90 -3.18 -24.16
N LEU A 396 12.80 -3.92 -24.05
CA LEU A 396 11.71 -3.89 -25.04
C LEU A 396 11.09 -2.50 -25.14
N MET A 397 10.75 -1.88 -24.01
CA MET A 397 10.19 -0.52 -23.97
C MET A 397 11.19 0.50 -24.52
N GLY A 398 12.45 0.43 -24.10
CA GLY A 398 13.50 1.35 -24.54
C GLY A 398 13.76 1.27 -26.04
N VAL A 399 13.85 0.06 -26.60
CA VAL A 399 14.04 -0.14 -28.04
C VAL A 399 12.85 0.37 -28.84
N LEU A 400 11.61 0.04 -28.43
CA LEU A 400 10.41 0.50 -29.13
C LEU A 400 10.26 2.03 -29.06
N ALA A 401 10.47 2.61 -27.88
CA ALA A 401 10.45 4.06 -27.67
C ALA A 401 11.48 4.77 -28.54
N THR A 402 12.71 4.25 -28.58
CA THR A 402 13.78 4.79 -29.43
C THR A 402 13.42 4.67 -30.90
N LEU A 403 12.87 3.52 -31.34
CA LEU A 403 12.54 3.26 -32.73
C LEU A 403 11.53 4.27 -33.28
N TYR A 404 10.37 4.45 -32.64
CA TYR A 404 9.36 5.39 -33.17
C TYR A 404 9.82 6.85 -33.05
N THR A 405 10.66 7.17 -32.05
CA THR A 405 11.17 8.53 -31.84
C THR A 405 12.22 8.90 -32.91
N VAL A 406 13.15 7.98 -33.22
CA VAL A 406 14.18 8.20 -34.24
C VAL A 406 13.56 8.24 -35.64
N LEU A 407 12.53 7.42 -35.90
CA LEU A 407 11.89 7.40 -37.22
C LEU A 407 11.07 8.67 -37.49
N GLY A 408 10.24 9.11 -36.55
CA GLY A 408 9.22 10.13 -36.82
C GLY A 408 9.45 11.51 -36.20
N GLY A 409 10.57 11.71 -35.50
CA GLY A 409 10.92 13.00 -34.90
C GLY A 409 9.89 13.51 -33.88
N ILE A 410 9.87 14.83 -33.66
CA ILE A 410 8.96 15.45 -32.69
C ILE A 410 7.48 15.29 -33.07
N GLU A 411 7.15 15.19 -34.37
CA GLU A 411 5.76 14.97 -34.80
C GLU A 411 5.25 13.62 -34.29
N ALA A 412 6.03 12.54 -34.46
CA ALA A 412 5.66 11.24 -33.93
C ALA A 412 5.50 11.26 -32.42
N VAL A 413 6.47 11.84 -31.71
CA VAL A 413 6.44 11.96 -30.23
C VAL A 413 5.15 12.65 -29.77
N ILE A 414 4.76 13.75 -30.42
CA ILE A 414 3.55 14.49 -30.05
C ILE A 414 2.28 13.65 -30.29
N TRP A 415 2.17 12.96 -31.43
CA TRP A 415 1.01 12.13 -31.71
C TRP A 415 0.94 10.88 -30.84
N THR A 416 2.08 10.27 -30.52
CA THR A 416 2.14 9.17 -29.55
C THR A 416 1.74 9.63 -28.15
N ASP A 417 2.17 10.82 -27.72
CA ASP A 417 1.77 11.38 -26.42
C ASP A 417 0.26 11.64 -26.35
N VAL A 418 -0.35 12.13 -27.44
CA VAL A 418 -1.81 12.34 -27.51
C VAL A 418 -2.55 11.03 -27.25
N VAL A 419 -2.13 9.95 -27.91
CA VAL A 419 -2.71 8.61 -27.70
C VAL A 419 -2.48 8.13 -26.27
N GLN A 420 -1.26 8.29 -25.75
CA GLN A 420 -0.92 7.92 -24.37
C GLN A 420 -1.78 8.63 -23.33
N VAL A 421 -1.95 9.95 -23.43
CA VAL A 421 -2.78 10.72 -22.49
C VAL A 421 -4.22 10.23 -22.50
N ILE A 422 -4.79 9.96 -23.68
CA ILE A 422 -6.16 9.45 -23.81
C ILE A 422 -6.28 8.06 -23.17
N VAL A 423 -5.38 7.15 -23.50
CA VAL A 423 -5.41 5.76 -23.00
C VAL A 423 -5.18 5.72 -21.49
N LEU A 424 -4.23 6.50 -20.97
CA LEU A 424 -3.89 6.51 -19.55
C LEU A 424 -4.97 7.17 -18.70
N LEU A 425 -5.48 8.36 -19.08
CA LEU A 425 -6.58 8.99 -18.34
C LEU A 425 -7.89 8.21 -18.46
N GLY A 426 -8.18 7.67 -19.64
CA GLY A 426 -9.34 6.80 -19.86
C GLY A 426 -9.25 5.52 -19.02
N GLY A 427 -8.08 4.89 -18.99
CA GLY A 427 -7.81 3.71 -18.18
C GLY A 427 -7.96 3.98 -16.68
N ALA A 428 -7.41 5.09 -16.19
CA ALA A 428 -7.59 5.51 -14.80
C ALA A 428 -9.06 5.79 -14.46
N LEU A 429 -9.81 6.45 -15.36
CA LEU A 429 -11.23 6.72 -15.17
C LEU A 429 -12.06 5.42 -15.12
N ILE A 430 -11.73 4.43 -15.96
CA ILE A 430 -12.36 3.10 -15.89
C ILE A 430 -12.07 2.44 -14.54
N CYS A 431 -10.83 2.54 -14.04
CA CYS A 431 -10.48 2.01 -12.72
C CYS A 431 -11.30 2.68 -11.60
N VAL A 432 -11.49 4.01 -11.66
CA VAL A 432 -12.37 4.73 -10.72
C VAL A 432 -13.79 4.18 -10.79
N GLY A 433 -14.34 4.02 -11.99
CA GLY A 433 -15.69 3.54 -12.21
C GLY A 433 -15.90 2.12 -11.65
N VAL A 434 -15.01 1.19 -11.99
CA VAL A 434 -15.09 -0.20 -11.49
C VAL A 434 -14.96 -0.25 -9.97
N ALA A 435 -13.93 0.41 -9.41
CA ALA A 435 -13.72 0.43 -7.96
C ALA A 435 -14.91 1.06 -7.22
N ALA A 436 -15.51 2.14 -7.77
CA ALA A 436 -16.67 2.79 -7.16
C ALA A 436 -17.93 1.92 -7.24
N VAL A 437 -18.17 1.22 -8.35
CA VAL A 437 -19.31 0.30 -8.47
C VAL A 437 -19.19 -0.84 -7.48
N ASP A 438 -18.02 -1.48 -7.42
CA ASP A 438 -17.77 -2.61 -6.53
C ASP A 438 -17.76 -2.18 -5.05
N ALA A 439 -17.37 -0.93 -4.75
CA ALA A 439 -17.52 -0.33 -3.42
C ALA A 439 -18.98 -0.05 -3.02
N GLY A 440 -20.00 -0.48 -3.77
CA GLY A 440 -21.41 -0.21 -3.46
C GLY A 440 -21.94 1.10 -4.06
N GLY A 441 -21.25 1.65 -5.06
CA GLY A 441 -21.62 2.85 -5.80
C GLY A 441 -20.89 4.12 -5.33
N VAL A 442 -20.97 5.17 -6.16
CA VAL A 442 -20.29 6.46 -5.92
C VAL A 442 -20.72 7.10 -4.59
N ALA A 443 -21.99 6.96 -4.19
CA ALA A 443 -22.47 7.47 -2.91
C ALA A 443 -21.76 6.80 -1.73
N SER A 444 -21.71 5.46 -1.71
CA SER A 444 -21.01 4.72 -0.66
C SER A 444 -19.51 5.05 -0.64
N MET A 445 -18.88 5.16 -1.81
CA MET A 445 -17.49 5.59 -1.93
C MET A 445 -17.25 6.96 -1.28
N VAL A 446 -18.10 7.94 -1.56
CA VAL A 446 -18.00 9.29 -0.99
C VAL A 446 -18.24 9.26 0.51
N ASP A 447 -19.24 8.52 0.99
CA ASP A 447 -19.57 8.43 2.41
C ASP A 447 -18.42 7.82 3.23
N VAL A 448 -17.86 6.71 2.77
CA VAL A 448 -16.70 6.05 3.40
C VAL A 448 -15.48 6.97 3.40
N ALA A 449 -15.20 7.63 2.27
CA ALA A 449 -14.08 8.55 2.14
C ALA A 449 -14.23 9.81 3.01
N TRP A 450 -15.46 10.30 3.19
CA TRP A 450 -15.77 11.45 4.03
C TRP A 450 -15.56 11.15 5.51
N GLN A 451 -16.01 9.97 5.97
CA GLN A 451 -15.82 9.52 7.36
C GLN A 451 -14.34 9.40 7.74
N GLU A 452 -13.48 9.10 6.77
CA GLU A 452 -12.04 8.90 6.94
C GLU A 452 -11.21 10.14 6.53
N ASP A 453 -11.85 11.31 6.39
CA ASP A 453 -11.22 12.61 6.06
C ASP A 453 -10.35 12.60 4.78
N LYS A 454 -10.68 11.72 3.82
CA LYS A 454 -9.89 11.56 2.58
C LYS A 454 -9.93 12.79 1.69
N PHE A 455 -11.01 13.57 1.75
CA PHE A 455 -11.20 14.77 0.91
C PHE A 455 -10.56 16.03 1.50
N ARG A 456 -9.75 15.91 2.56
CA ARG A 456 -9.03 17.07 3.09
C ARG A 456 -8.14 17.68 2.01
N LEU A 457 -8.40 18.95 1.68
CA LEU A 457 -7.66 19.70 0.68
C LEU A 457 -6.71 20.73 1.29
N LEU A 458 -7.14 21.38 2.37
CA LEU A 458 -6.46 22.53 2.94
C LEU A 458 -5.92 22.17 4.32
N VAL A 459 -4.62 22.40 4.51
CA VAL A 459 -3.96 22.34 5.83
C VAL A 459 -3.43 23.72 6.16
N TRP A 460 -4.02 24.35 7.17
CA TRP A 460 -3.61 25.67 7.64
C TRP A 460 -2.51 25.54 8.69
N ASP A 461 -1.29 25.31 8.23
CA ASP A 461 -0.10 25.22 9.07
C ASP A 461 1.03 26.05 8.44
N TRP A 462 1.74 26.80 9.29
CA TRP A 462 2.84 27.69 8.92
C TRP A 462 4.22 27.00 9.02
N SER A 463 4.27 25.76 9.49
CA SER A 463 5.52 24.99 9.52
C SER A 463 6.05 24.71 8.11
N PRO A 464 7.35 24.94 7.82
CA PRO A 464 7.96 24.58 6.54
C PRO A 464 8.15 23.07 6.36
N SER A 465 7.96 22.28 7.43
CA SER A 465 8.04 20.82 7.40
C SER A 465 6.69 20.13 7.18
N SER A 466 5.59 20.88 7.10
CA SER A 466 4.26 20.32 6.85
C SER A 466 3.81 20.52 5.41
N PHE A 467 2.72 19.82 5.04
CA PHE A 467 2.05 20.02 3.75
C PHE A 467 1.04 21.17 3.81
N GLY A 468 1.35 22.23 4.56
CA GLY A 468 0.49 23.41 4.69
C GLY A 468 0.24 24.09 3.34
N VAL A 469 -0.88 24.82 3.22
CA VAL A 469 -1.31 25.46 1.96
C VAL A 469 -0.19 26.31 1.35
N TRP A 470 0.54 27.09 2.16
CA TRP A 470 1.62 27.93 1.65
C TRP A 470 2.80 27.11 1.09
N VAL A 471 3.16 25.98 1.74
CA VAL A 471 4.22 25.08 1.25
C VAL A 471 3.80 24.45 -0.08
N MET A 472 2.54 24.03 -0.19
CA MET A 472 2.00 23.44 -1.42
C MET A 472 1.92 24.45 -2.56
N VAL A 473 1.51 25.69 -2.29
CA VAL A 473 1.41 26.74 -3.32
C VAL A 473 2.77 27.22 -3.78
N VAL A 474 3.64 27.61 -2.84
CA VAL A 474 4.98 28.12 -3.17
C VAL A 474 5.86 27.01 -3.74
N GLY A 475 5.89 25.85 -3.09
CA GLY A 475 6.62 24.68 -3.57
C GLY A 475 6.10 24.20 -4.92
N GLY A 476 4.78 24.16 -5.11
CA GLY A 476 4.15 23.80 -6.39
C GLY A 476 4.49 24.77 -7.52
N PHE A 477 4.54 26.09 -7.24
CA PHE A 477 4.98 27.10 -8.20
C PHE A 477 6.41 26.84 -8.67
N PHE A 478 7.38 26.74 -7.76
CA PHE A 478 8.79 26.53 -8.14
C PHE A 478 9.03 25.15 -8.78
N THR A 479 8.32 24.13 -8.31
CA THR A 479 8.38 22.78 -8.92
C THR A 479 7.84 22.79 -10.34
N SER A 480 6.80 23.59 -10.62
CA SER A 480 6.23 23.72 -11.96
C SER A 480 7.02 24.68 -12.84
N LEU A 481 7.68 25.70 -12.28
CA LEU A 481 8.39 26.71 -13.05
C LEU A 481 9.49 26.11 -13.93
N VAL A 482 10.30 25.20 -13.37
CA VAL A 482 11.46 24.62 -14.08
C VAL A 482 11.05 23.88 -15.36
N PRO A 483 10.10 22.93 -15.34
CA PRO A 483 9.63 22.25 -16.55
C PRO A 483 9.11 23.20 -17.64
N TYR A 484 8.27 24.18 -17.29
CA TYR A 484 7.62 24.99 -18.33
C TYR A 484 8.50 26.14 -18.85
N ALA A 485 9.48 26.59 -18.07
CA ALA A 485 10.38 27.69 -18.43
C ALA A 485 11.68 27.24 -19.10
N THR A 486 12.25 26.11 -18.68
CA THR A 486 13.65 25.75 -19.00
C THR A 486 13.87 24.32 -19.46
N ASP A 487 12.90 23.41 -19.28
CA ASP A 487 13.02 22.03 -19.76
C ASP A 487 12.75 21.99 -21.27
N GLN A 488 13.79 21.62 -22.02
CA GLN A 488 13.72 21.60 -23.48
C GLN A 488 12.63 20.64 -24.00
N THR A 489 12.28 19.59 -23.27
CA THR A 489 11.20 18.68 -23.70
C THR A 489 9.84 19.39 -23.74
N VAL A 490 9.58 20.34 -22.84
CA VAL A 490 8.36 21.13 -22.83
C VAL A 490 8.47 22.33 -23.77
N VAL A 491 9.61 23.04 -23.72
CA VAL A 491 9.84 24.25 -24.52
C VAL A 491 9.70 23.95 -26.02
N GLN A 492 10.32 22.87 -26.47
CA GLN A 492 10.28 22.46 -27.87
C GLN A 492 8.84 22.25 -28.39
N ARG A 493 7.94 21.69 -27.56
CA ARG A 493 6.57 21.37 -27.97
C ARG A 493 5.74 22.60 -28.30
N TYR A 494 5.80 23.65 -27.48
CA TYR A 494 5.05 24.88 -27.82
C TYR A 494 5.73 25.69 -28.93
N LEU A 495 6.97 25.39 -29.31
CA LEU A 495 7.63 25.93 -30.52
C LEU A 495 7.25 25.19 -31.82
N THR A 496 6.66 23.98 -31.72
CA THR A 496 6.18 23.21 -32.90
C THR A 496 4.85 23.71 -33.50
N THR A 497 4.23 24.72 -32.90
CA THR A 497 2.97 25.28 -33.40
C THR A 497 3.22 26.48 -34.33
N LYS A 498 2.26 26.80 -35.19
CA LYS A 498 2.42 27.82 -36.24
C LYS A 498 2.74 29.23 -35.73
N ASP A 499 2.11 29.65 -34.65
CA ASP A 499 2.14 31.03 -34.16
C ASP A 499 2.05 31.09 -32.63
N GLU A 500 2.39 32.25 -32.06
CA GLU A 500 2.41 32.48 -30.61
C GLU A 500 1.04 32.23 -29.96
N ARG A 501 -0.05 32.60 -30.60
CA ARG A 501 -1.41 32.40 -30.07
C ARG A 501 -1.72 30.90 -29.92
N ARG A 502 -1.34 30.09 -30.91
CA ARG A 502 -1.48 28.62 -30.84
C ARG A 502 -0.56 28.00 -29.79
N ALA A 503 0.67 28.52 -29.65
CA ALA A 503 1.59 28.09 -28.60
C ALA A 503 1.00 28.36 -27.20
N ALA A 504 0.46 29.57 -26.98
CA ALA A 504 -0.24 29.93 -25.75
C ALA A 504 -1.46 29.02 -25.52
N GLY A 505 -2.26 28.75 -26.56
CA GLY A 505 -3.37 27.80 -26.49
C GLY A 505 -2.95 26.40 -26.04
N SER A 506 -1.75 25.94 -26.43
CA SER A 506 -1.18 24.66 -26.02
C SER A 506 -0.88 24.63 -24.51
N LEU A 507 -0.28 25.70 -23.99
CA LEU A 507 0.04 25.86 -22.57
C LEU A 507 -1.23 25.98 -21.71
N TRP A 508 -2.25 26.69 -22.19
CA TRP A 508 -3.55 26.78 -21.53
C TRP A 508 -4.29 25.46 -21.51
N LEU A 509 -4.22 24.67 -22.59
CA LEU A 509 -4.80 23.33 -22.60
C LEU A 509 -4.09 22.41 -21.60
N ASN A 510 -2.77 22.45 -21.52
CA ASN A 510 -2.02 21.70 -20.52
C ASN A 510 -2.48 22.04 -19.08
N PHE A 511 -2.69 23.33 -18.78
CA PHE A 511 -3.27 23.73 -17.50
C PHE A 511 -4.67 23.16 -17.31
N ALA A 512 -5.55 23.33 -18.31
CA ALA A 512 -6.91 22.84 -18.25
C ALA A 512 -6.99 21.32 -18.00
N MET A 513 -6.05 20.55 -18.55
CA MET A 513 -5.95 19.08 -18.35
C MET A 513 -5.47 18.69 -16.95
N THR A 514 -4.78 19.57 -16.22
CA THR A 514 -4.28 19.28 -14.86
C THR A 514 -5.43 19.06 -13.88
N VAL A 515 -6.54 19.80 -14.02
CA VAL A 515 -7.72 19.69 -13.14
C VAL A 515 -8.43 18.33 -13.28
N PRO A 516 -8.91 17.89 -14.47
CA PRO A 516 -9.57 16.60 -14.59
C PRO A 516 -8.62 15.44 -14.28
N ALA A 517 -7.34 15.53 -14.65
CA ALA A 517 -6.38 14.49 -14.31
C ALA A 517 -6.16 14.36 -12.79
N ALA A 518 -6.07 15.49 -12.07
CA ALA A 518 -5.99 15.47 -10.61
C ALA A 518 -7.24 14.80 -10.01
N LEU A 519 -8.44 15.18 -10.45
CA LEU A 519 -9.68 14.56 -9.98
C LEU A 519 -9.71 13.05 -10.25
N ILE A 520 -9.25 12.61 -11.44
CA ILE A 520 -9.19 11.19 -11.80
C ILE A 520 -8.20 10.43 -10.90
N PHE A 521 -6.98 10.92 -10.71
CA PHE A 521 -5.96 10.17 -9.94
C PHE A 521 -6.23 10.18 -8.43
N TYR A 522 -6.60 11.33 -7.86
CA TYR A 522 -6.98 11.39 -6.45
C TYR A 522 -8.30 10.62 -6.22
N GLY A 523 -9.26 10.75 -7.14
CA GLY A 523 -10.48 9.95 -7.16
C GLY A 523 -10.22 8.45 -7.22
N LEU A 524 -9.23 8.00 -8.01
CA LEU A 524 -8.83 6.60 -8.09
C LEU A 524 -8.32 6.09 -6.74
N GLY A 525 -7.45 6.83 -6.07
CA GLY A 525 -6.97 6.43 -4.74
C GLY A 525 -8.09 6.32 -3.71
N THR A 526 -9.02 7.27 -3.73
CA THR A 526 -10.21 7.26 -2.87
C THR A 526 -11.17 6.11 -3.22
N ALA A 527 -11.39 5.83 -4.50
CA ALA A 527 -12.22 4.72 -4.95
C ALA A 527 -11.63 3.37 -4.53
N LEU A 528 -10.31 3.20 -4.68
CA LEU A 528 -9.60 2.02 -4.22
C LEU A 528 -9.69 1.87 -2.70
N PHE A 529 -9.62 2.97 -1.95
CA PHE A 529 -9.77 2.93 -0.50
C PHE A 529 -11.16 2.42 -0.10
N ALA A 530 -12.22 3.00 -0.68
CA ALA A 530 -13.59 2.56 -0.40
C ALA A 530 -13.83 1.09 -0.82
N PHE A 531 -13.33 0.69 -1.99
CA PHE A 531 -13.40 -0.70 -2.47
C PHE A 531 -12.81 -1.67 -1.44
N TYR A 532 -11.60 -1.40 -0.95
CA TYR A 532 -10.92 -2.27 0.00
C TYR A 532 -11.43 -2.17 1.44
N ALA A 533 -12.11 -1.08 1.79
CA ALA A 533 -12.85 -0.97 3.04
C ALA A 533 -14.10 -1.87 3.02
N ASN A 534 -14.82 -1.91 1.89
CA ASN A 534 -16.04 -2.70 1.70
C ASN A 534 -15.77 -4.18 1.36
N HIS A 535 -14.54 -4.52 0.95
CA HIS A 535 -14.09 -5.88 0.68
C HIS A 535 -12.88 -6.29 1.56
N PRO A 536 -13.04 -6.39 2.89
CA PRO A 536 -11.94 -6.71 3.81
C PRO A 536 -11.34 -8.11 3.60
N GLU A 537 -12.07 -9.02 2.96
CA GLU A 537 -11.62 -10.36 2.58
C GLU A 537 -10.56 -10.34 1.47
N LEU A 538 -10.53 -9.27 0.65
CA LEU A 538 -9.61 -9.16 -0.47
C LEU A 538 -8.22 -8.74 0.02
N ALA A 539 -7.20 -9.44 -0.49
CA ALA A 539 -5.81 -9.11 -0.21
C ALA A 539 -5.43 -7.76 -0.84
N GLN A 540 -4.72 -6.95 -0.07
CA GLN A 540 -4.11 -5.69 -0.48
C GLN A 540 -2.59 -5.82 -0.45
N PRO A 541 -1.85 -5.09 -1.31
CA PRO A 541 -0.40 -5.05 -1.23
C PRO A 541 0.03 -4.30 0.03
N ALA A 542 1.13 -4.75 0.66
CA ALA A 542 1.69 -4.08 1.84
C ALA A 542 2.15 -2.64 1.57
N ALA A 543 2.60 -2.38 0.33
CA ALA A 543 3.06 -1.07 -0.09
C ALA A 543 1.97 -0.38 -0.94
N ALA A 544 1.59 0.84 -0.53
CA ALA A 544 0.50 1.58 -1.15
C ALA A 544 0.76 1.94 -2.62
N ASP A 545 2.02 2.13 -3.02
CA ASP A 545 2.44 2.39 -4.41
C ASP A 545 2.11 1.24 -5.36
N ARG A 546 1.90 0.02 -4.85
CA ARG A 546 1.48 -1.14 -5.63
C ARG A 546 -0.03 -1.31 -5.74
N ILE A 547 -0.84 -0.46 -5.11
CA ILE A 547 -2.29 -0.65 -5.03
C ILE A 547 -2.98 -0.63 -6.39
N VAL A 548 -2.56 0.29 -7.27
CA VAL A 548 -3.12 0.46 -8.61
C VAL A 548 -2.82 -0.75 -9.50
N PRO A 549 -1.54 -1.15 -9.74
CA PRO A 549 -1.27 -2.32 -10.56
C PRO A 549 -1.85 -3.61 -9.97
N TRP A 550 -1.93 -3.72 -8.64
CA TRP A 550 -2.57 -4.85 -7.96
C TRP A 550 -4.07 -4.94 -8.27
N PHE A 551 -4.78 -3.81 -8.22
CA PHE A 551 -6.20 -3.75 -8.56
C PHE A 551 -6.43 -4.05 -10.05
N VAL A 552 -5.65 -3.44 -10.93
CA VAL A 552 -5.74 -3.62 -12.40
C VAL A 552 -5.66 -5.10 -12.79
N VAL A 553 -4.73 -5.85 -12.20
CA VAL A 553 -4.54 -7.27 -12.54
C VAL A 553 -5.64 -8.17 -11.99
N ARG A 554 -6.17 -7.84 -10.82
CA ARG A 554 -7.02 -8.76 -10.05
C ARG A 554 -8.51 -8.52 -10.25
N GLN A 555 -8.89 -7.27 -10.55
CA GLN A 555 -10.29 -6.86 -10.55
C GLN A 555 -10.79 -6.41 -11.92
N LEU A 556 -9.90 -5.94 -12.81
CA LEU A 556 -10.36 -5.51 -14.13
C LEU A 556 -10.60 -6.71 -15.07
N PRO A 557 -11.65 -6.65 -15.91
CA PRO A 557 -11.86 -7.63 -16.97
C PRO A 557 -10.68 -7.71 -17.95
N ALA A 558 -10.51 -8.88 -18.54
CA ALA A 558 -9.58 -9.06 -19.66
C ALA A 558 -9.95 -8.13 -20.83
N GLY A 559 -8.93 -7.68 -21.56
CA GLY A 559 -9.01 -6.58 -22.52
C GLY A 559 -8.80 -5.23 -21.84
N ILE A 560 -9.64 -4.87 -20.86
CA ILE A 560 -9.56 -3.59 -20.15
C ILE A 560 -8.25 -3.48 -19.38
N ALA A 561 -7.87 -4.51 -18.63
CA ALA A 561 -6.58 -4.55 -17.94
C ALA A 561 -5.41 -4.33 -18.93
N GLY A 562 -5.49 -4.93 -20.12
CA GLY A 562 -4.52 -4.74 -21.20
C GLY A 562 -4.44 -3.29 -21.69
N VAL A 563 -5.58 -2.60 -21.84
CA VAL A 563 -5.60 -1.17 -22.22
C VAL A 563 -4.96 -0.31 -21.13
N VAL A 564 -5.29 -0.55 -19.85
CA VAL A 564 -4.73 0.23 -18.74
C VAL A 564 -3.22 0.03 -18.66
N ILE A 565 -2.75 -1.22 -18.75
CA ILE A 565 -1.31 -1.53 -18.75
C ILE A 565 -0.60 -0.95 -19.97
N ALA A 566 -1.24 -0.92 -21.14
CA ALA A 566 -0.67 -0.29 -22.33
C ALA A 566 -0.54 1.23 -22.20
N GLY A 567 -1.43 1.88 -21.44
CA GLY A 567 -1.36 3.32 -21.17
C GLY A 567 -0.26 3.71 -20.19
N VAL A 568 0.08 2.82 -19.25
CA VAL A 568 1.13 3.00 -18.22
C VAL A 568 2.51 2.77 -18.82
#